data_AF-A0A5N6JLZ3-F1
#
_entry.id   AF-A0A5N6JLZ3-F1
#
_cell.length_a   1.000
_cell.length_b   1.000
_cell.length_c   1.000
_cell.angle_alpha   90.00
_cell.angle_beta   90.00
_cell.angle_gamma   90.00
#
_symmetry.space_group_name_H-M   'P 1'
#
loop_
_entity.id
_entity.type
_entity.pdbx_description
1 polymer ?
#
loop_
_entity_poly.entity_id
_entity_poly.type
_entity_poly.pdbx_seq_one_letter_code
_entity_poly.pdbx_strand_id
1 'polypeptide(L)'
;MASTSDKTTVALADRSAEDRLQSTAFQNYIHQASNNIRPFLQSALTSPMNTGENPARIFPPISSSCHSVITPQGSDVSWPILDAKARNNILLYTGSFNPPHQGHLATILYFHERRVQLRITAMIVFADPASVVDSRKKKWADAILPQNLRHELFYRVPEVAELVASGWLQFLGGDMGTHIKVLRATTDLISEAGFDVKLVGLLGGDKLTVESEPHLHPGTLGEWSPVDEFLIINARRPVDFFDPENEEIPRDLPGCTKWLRDSDKFNAFCMPEVTDQPLLAPALFSDEYRSEKDFPEDAERESQQ
;
A
#
# COMPACT_ATOMS: atom_id res chain seq x y z
N MET A 1 -39.46 9.08 -68.70
CA MET A 1 -39.99 7.75 -68.33
C MET A 1 -38.86 6.74 -68.51
N ALA A 2 -38.69 5.87 -67.51
CA ALA A 2 -37.76 4.72 -67.41
C ALA A 2 -36.24 5.04 -67.46
N SER A 3 -35.32 4.30 -66.83
CA SER A 3 -35.23 3.34 -65.71
C SER A 3 -33.80 2.79 -65.81
N THR A 4 -33.04 2.72 -64.72
CA THR A 4 -31.95 1.76 -64.39
C THR A 4 -31.19 2.34 -63.19
N SER A 5 -31.44 1.85 -61.97
CA SER A 5 -30.82 0.67 -61.34
C SER A 5 -29.34 0.86 -61.05
N ASP A 6 -29.00 1.11 -59.78
CA ASP A 6 -28.06 0.23 -59.08
C ASP A 6 -28.31 0.25 -57.57
N LYS A 7 -28.72 -0.91 -57.05
CA LYS A 7 -28.82 -1.23 -55.63
C LYS A 7 -27.49 -1.83 -55.21
N THR A 8 -26.76 -1.16 -54.33
CA THR A 8 -25.73 -1.83 -53.50
C THR A 8 -26.19 -1.73 -52.06
N THR A 9 -26.79 -2.82 -51.55
CA THR A 9 -27.12 -2.97 -50.13
C THR A 9 -25.97 -3.73 -49.48
N VAL A 10 -25.07 -3.01 -48.82
CA VAL A 10 -24.07 -3.61 -47.93
C VAL A 10 -24.79 -3.93 -46.62
N ALA A 11 -24.90 -5.22 -46.31
CA ALA A 11 -25.38 -5.69 -45.01
C ALA A 11 -24.39 -5.23 -43.92
N LEU A 12 -24.81 -4.28 -43.09
CA LEU A 12 -24.21 -4.01 -41.79
C LEU A 12 -24.53 -5.20 -40.89
N ALA A 13 -23.63 -6.19 -40.89
CA ALA A 13 -23.66 -7.27 -39.92
C ALA A 13 -23.45 -6.70 -38.51
N ASP A 14 -24.34 -7.14 -37.64
CA ASP A 14 -24.58 -6.70 -36.27
C ASP A 14 -23.39 -7.00 -35.35
N ARG A 15 -22.42 -6.09 -35.30
CA ARG A 15 -21.30 -6.11 -34.33
C ARG A 15 -21.76 -5.88 -32.88
N SER A 16 -23.04 -5.58 -32.63
CA SER A 16 -23.53 -5.27 -31.28
C SER A 16 -23.84 -6.52 -30.44
N ALA A 17 -24.08 -7.67 -31.08
CA ALA A 17 -24.42 -8.90 -30.40
C ALA A 17 -23.21 -9.59 -29.76
N GLU A 18 -22.04 -9.56 -30.41
CA GLU A 18 -20.81 -10.17 -29.89
C GLU A 18 -20.23 -9.40 -28.70
N ASP A 19 -20.23 -8.05 -28.75
CA ASP A 19 -19.83 -7.21 -27.61
C ASP A 19 -20.76 -7.39 -26.39
N ARG A 20 -22.07 -7.57 -26.61
CA ARG A 20 -23.03 -7.86 -25.54
C ARG A 20 -22.84 -9.26 -24.94
N LEU A 21 -22.50 -10.26 -25.74
CA LEU A 21 -22.26 -11.62 -25.26
C LEU A 21 -20.95 -11.72 -24.47
N GLN A 22 -19.90 -10.99 -24.86
CA GLN A 22 -18.66 -10.91 -24.08
C GLN A 22 -18.86 -10.13 -22.77
N SER A 23 -19.61 -9.03 -22.80
CA SER A 23 -19.95 -8.24 -21.61
C SER A 23 -20.79 -9.03 -20.60
N THR A 24 -21.78 -9.80 -21.07
CA THR A 24 -22.63 -10.62 -20.19
C THR A 24 -21.93 -11.87 -19.68
N ALA A 25 -21.05 -12.50 -20.46
CA ALA A 25 -20.21 -13.60 -19.98
C ALA A 25 -19.18 -13.14 -18.93
N PHE A 26 -18.61 -11.95 -19.08
CA PHE A 26 -17.70 -11.35 -18.10
C PHE A 26 -18.45 -10.97 -16.81
N GLN A 27 -19.63 -10.37 -16.91
CA GLN A 27 -20.47 -10.08 -15.74
C GLN A 27 -20.96 -11.34 -15.02
N ASN A 28 -21.32 -12.40 -15.75
CA ASN A 28 -21.74 -13.67 -15.15
C ASN A 28 -20.57 -14.43 -14.49
N TYR A 29 -19.33 -14.25 -14.95
CA TYR A 29 -18.13 -14.79 -14.29
C TYR A 29 -17.80 -14.04 -12.98
N ILE A 30 -18.10 -12.73 -12.93
CA ILE A 30 -17.97 -11.92 -11.71
C ILE A 30 -19.09 -12.24 -10.70
N HIS A 31 -20.27 -12.69 -11.15
CA HIS A 31 -21.41 -12.97 -10.26
C HIS A 31 -21.29 -14.24 -9.42
N GLN A 32 -20.32 -15.12 -9.69
CA GLN A 32 -19.86 -16.10 -8.71
C GLN A 32 -18.70 -15.47 -7.91
N ALA A 33 -18.97 -14.31 -7.30
CA ALA A 33 -17.97 -13.38 -6.79
C ALA A 33 -17.08 -14.09 -5.76
N SER A 34 -15.90 -14.48 -6.20
CA SER A 34 -14.80 -14.82 -5.31
C SER A 34 -14.60 -13.62 -4.39
N ASN A 35 -14.92 -13.79 -3.12
CA ASN A 35 -14.87 -12.76 -2.11
C ASN A 35 -13.43 -12.44 -1.67
N ASN A 36 -12.44 -12.62 -2.53
CA ASN A 36 -11.04 -12.29 -2.25
C ASN A 36 -10.48 -11.32 -3.30
N ILE A 37 -9.38 -10.64 -2.96
CA ILE A 37 -8.80 -9.55 -3.77
C ILE A 37 -8.19 -10.06 -5.10
N ARG A 38 -7.73 -11.32 -5.15
CA ARG A 38 -6.95 -11.89 -6.25
C ARG A 38 -7.57 -11.70 -7.64
N PRO A 39 -8.83 -12.11 -7.93
CA PRO A 39 -9.40 -12.02 -9.27
C PRO A 39 -9.48 -10.57 -9.75
N PHE A 40 -9.78 -9.62 -8.85
CA PHE A 40 -9.86 -8.20 -9.19
C PHE A 40 -8.49 -7.65 -9.56
N LEU A 41 -7.45 -7.96 -8.75
CA LEU A 41 -6.08 -7.55 -9.03
C LEU A 41 -5.56 -8.20 -10.32
N GLN A 42 -5.83 -9.49 -10.53
CA GLN A 42 -5.44 -10.20 -11.74
C GLN A 42 -6.09 -9.59 -12.99
N SER A 43 -7.38 -9.28 -12.92
CA SER A 43 -8.12 -8.62 -14.00
C SER A 43 -7.48 -7.26 -14.35
N ALA A 44 -7.20 -6.44 -13.35
CA ALA A 44 -6.53 -5.15 -13.51
C ALA A 44 -5.11 -5.28 -14.12
N LEU A 45 -4.34 -6.28 -13.68
CA LEU A 45 -3.00 -6.56 -14.22
C LEU A 45 -3.03 -7.02 -15.68
N THR A 46 -4.07 -7.73 -16.11
CA THR A 46 -4.24 -8.18 -17.51
C THR A 46 -4.96 -7.17 -18.39
N SER A 47 -5.42 -6.06 -17.81
CA SER A 47 -6.18 -5.04 -18.52
C SER A 47 -5.31 -4.25 -19.51
N PRO A 48 -5.86 -3.77 -20.65
CA PRO A 48 -5.17 -2.91 -21.60
C PRO A 48 -4.64 -1.59 -21.00
N MET A 49 -5.05 -1.20 -19.79
CA MET A 49 -4.51 -0.03 -19.10
C MET A 49 -3.14 -0.28 -18.46
N ASN A 50 -2.74 -1.54 -18.25
CA ASN A 50 -1.44 -1.92 -17.71
C ASN A 50 -0.37 -1.81 -18.81
N THR A 51 -0.12 -0.57 -19.22
CA THR A 51 0.80 -0.18 -20.29
C THR A 51 1.95 0.62 -19.71
N GLY A 52 3.10 0.55 -20.37
CA GLY A 52 4.35 1.17 -19.92
C GLY A 52 5.55 0.45 -20.50
N GLU A 53 6.74 1.00 -20.28
CA GLU A 53 7.99 0.30 -20.61
C GLU A 53 8.16 -0.91 -19.69
N ASN A 54 7.79 -0.75 -18.41
CA ASN A 54 7.68 -1.83 -17.44
C ASN A 54 6.27 -1.89 -16.85
N PRO A 55 5.36 -2.68 -17.45
CA PRO A 55 4.03 -2.91 -16.91
C PRO A 55 4.06 -3.38 -15.47
N ALA A 56 3.03 -3.02 -14.71
CA ALA A 56 2.87 -3.45 -13.34
C ALA A 56 2.71 -4.98 -13.29
N ARG A 57 3.41 -5.63 -12.35
CA ARG A 57 3.36 -7.08 -12.17
C ARG A 57 3.60 -7.46 -10.72
N ILE A 58 2.90 -8.48 -10.25
CA ILE A 58 3.22 -9.10 -8.95
C ILE A 58 4.62 -9.67 -9.05
N PHE A 59 5.49 -9.27 -8.13
CA PHE A 59 6.81 -9.86 -8.01
C PHE A 59 6.66 -11.23 -7.33
N PRO A 60 7.08 -12.32 -7.98
CA PRO A 60 6.86 -13.65 -7.42
C PRO A 60 7.77 -13.90 -6.20
N PRO A 61 7.31 -14.64 -5.19
CA PRO A 61 8.17 -15.15 -4.14
C PRO A 61 9.31 -15.99 -4.74
N ILE A 62 10.52 -15.83 -4.23
CA ILE A 62 11.68 -16.56 -4.74
C ILE A 62 11.66 -17.99 -4.20
N SER A 63 11.70 -18.99 -5.09
CA SER A 63 11.96 -20.37 -4.70
C SER A 63 13.45 -20.51 -4.38
N SER A 64 13.84 -20.28 -3.14
CA SER A 64 15.18 -20.56 -2.65
C SER A 64 15.36 -22.08 -2.51
N SER A 65 16.19 -22.68 -3.35
CA SER A 65 16.59 -24.08 -3.23
C SER A 65 17.59 -24.33 -2.08
N CYS A 66 17.88 -23.33 -1.24
CA CYS A 66 18.93 -23.47 -0.22
C CYS A 66 18.48 -23.25 1.22
N HIS A 67 17.45 -22.48 1.52
CA HIS A 67 16.79 -22.48 2.84
C HIS A 67 15.32 -22.13 2.66
N SER A 68 14.47 -23.02 3.15
CA SER A 68 13.05 -23.19 2.90
C SER A 68 12.22 -21.91 3.04
N VAL A 69 11.89 -21.28 1.91
CA VAL A 69 10.58 -20.63 1.74
C VAL A 69 9.74 -21.64 0.99
N ILE A 70 8.98 -22.44 1.73
CA ILE A 70 7.91 -23.27 1.15
C ILE A 70 6.75 -22.31 0.88
N THR A 71 6.78 -21.60 -0.25
CA THR A 71 5.50 -21.35 -0.91
C THR A 71 5.09 -22.70 -1.48
N PRO A 72 3.94 -23.28 -1.07
CA PRO A 72 3.52 -24.51 -1.69
C PRO A 72 3.19 -24.15 -3.14
N GLN A 73 4.08 -24.54 -4.05
CA GLN A 73 3.82 -24.50 -5.48
C GLN A 73 2.59 -25.37 -5.71
N GLY A 74 1.42 -24.73 -5.84
CA GLY A 74 0.13 -25.39 -6.05
C GLY A 74 -0.84 -25.42 -4.88
N SER A 75 -0.56 -24.83 -3.70
CA SER A 75 -1.65 -24.55 -2.75
C SER A 75 -2.35 -23.26 -3.16
N ASP A 76 -3.68 -23.26 -3.16
CA ASP A 76 -4.47 -22.04 -3.17
C ASP A 76 -3.99 -21.13 -2.02
N VAL A 77 -3.14 -20.16 -2.35
CA VAL A 77 -2.81 -19.05 -1.45
C VAL A 77 -4.16 -18.48 -1.02
N SER A 78 -4.47 -18.52 0.26
CA SER A 78 -5.73 -18.00 0.78
C SER A 78 -5.67 -16.48 0.75
N TRP A 79 -5.92 -15.88 -0.41
CA TRP A 79 -5.92 -14.43 -0.56
C TRP A 79 -6.93 -13.80 0.41
N PRO A 80 -6.64 -12.60 0.95
CA PRO A 80 -7.51 -11.94 1.91
C PRO A 80 -8.95 -11.82 1.39
N ILE A 81 -9.87 -12.18 2.28
CA ILE A 81 -11.31 -12.10 2.03
C ILE A 81 -11.79 -10.67 2.26
N LEU A 82 -12.56 -10.16 1.32
CA LEU A 82 -13.28 -8.90 1.39
C LEU A 82 -14.47 -9.04 2.35
N ASP A 83 -14.58 -8.11 3.28
CA ASP A 83 -15.71 -8.02 4.20
C ASP A 83 -16.87 -7.28 3.51
N ALA A 84 -18.00 -7.96 3.31
CA ALA A 84 -19.21 -7.36 2.72
C ALA A 84 -19.95 -6.42 3.67
N LYS A 85 -19.63 -6.43 4.96
CA LYS A 85 -20.31 -5.64 6.00
C LYS A 85 -19.47 -4.49 6.52
N ALA A 86 -18.24 -4.35 6.06
CA ALA A 86 -17.31 -3.31 6.49
C ALA A 86 -16.50 -2.77 5.32
N ARG A 87 -15.87 -1.61 5.53
CA ARG A 87 -14.89 -1.06 4.60
C ARG A 87 -13.66 -1.95 4.53
N ASN A 88 -13.14 -2.15 3.32
CA ASN A 88 -11.89 -2.84 3.03
C ASN A 88 -10.82 -1.82 2.62
N ASN A 89 -9.69 -1.77 3.31
CA ASN A 89 -8.58 -0.90 2.92
C ASN A 89 -7.46 -1.72 2.26
N ILE A 90 -7.09 -1.34 1.04
CA ILE A 90 -5.87 -1.81 0.38
C ILE A 90 -4.79 -0.77 0.67
N LEU A 91 -3.81 -1.14 1.51
CA LEU A 91 -2.75 -0.24 1.94
C LEU A 91 -1.57 -0.30 0.97
N LEU A 92 -1.25 0.83 0.34
CA LEU A 92 -0.11 1.01 -0.53
C LEU A 92 1.08 1.56 0.28
N TYR A 93 2.11 0.73 0.47
CA TYR A 93 3.36 1.12 1.11
C TYR A 93 4.47 1.30 0.08
N THR A 94 4.98 2.52 -0.05
CA THR A 94 5.91 2.88 -1.11
C THR A 94 7.20 3.43 -0.53
N GLY A 95 8.28 3.28 -1.29
CA GLY A 95 9.56 3.80 -0.88
C GLY A 95 10.71 3.35 -1.75
N SER A 96 11.85 4.01 -1.58
CA SER A 96 13.05 3.68 -2.34
C SER A 96 13.68 2.36 -1.90
N PHE A 97 13.51 1.96 -0.63
CA PHE A 97 13.99 0.68 -0.07
C PHE A 97 15.41 0.30 -0.53
N ASN A 98 16.37 1.23 -0.48
CA ASN A 98 17.69 1.06 -1.08
C ASN A 98 18.83 1.07 -0.04
N PRO A 99 19.08 -0.02 0.70
CA PRO A 99 18.31 -1.29 0.77
C PRO A 99 17.12 -1.21 1.74
N PRO A 100 16.21 -2.21 1.74
CA PRO A 100 15.27 -2.38 2.86
C PRO A 100 16.03 -2.62 4.17
N HIS A 101 15.42 -2.29 5.30
CA HIS A 101 16.07 -2.29 6.61
C HIS A 101 15.03 -2.48 7.73
N GLN A 102 15.48 -2.64 8.98
CA GLN A 102 14.64 -2.96 10.13
C GLN A 102 13.46 -2.00 10.35
N GLY A 103 13.63 -0.70 10.10
CA GLY A 103 12.51 0.25 10.15
C GLY A 103 11.36 -0.06 9.17
N HIS A 104 11.67 -0.56 7.96
CA HIS A 104 10.65 -0.96 6.99
C HIS A 104 9.93 -2.24 7.44
N LEU A 105 10.67 -3.21 8.01
CA LEU A 105 10.10 -4.42 8.59
C LEU A 105 9.16 -4.09 9.75
N ALA A 106 9.62 -3.28 10.70
CA ALA A 106 8.81 -2.85 11.84
C ALA A 106 7.51 -2.16 11.38
N THR A 107 7.56 -1.39 10.29
CA THR A 107 6.36 -0.75 9.71
C THR A 107 5.37 -1.79 9.17
N ILE A 108 5.85 -2.78 8.39
CA ILE A 108 5.00 -3.86 7.87
C ILE A 108 4.34 -4.64 9.01
N LEU A 109 5.12 -5.02 10.03
CA LEU A 109 4.62 -5.78 11.19
C LEU A 109 3.60 -4.98 12.00
N TYR A 110 3.86 -3.69 12.25
CA TYR A 110 2.95 -2.81 12.96
C TYR A 110 1.55 -2.78 12.32
N PHE A 111 1.50 -2.66 11.00
CA PHE A 111 0.23 -2.67 10.26
C PHE A 111 -0.41 -4.05 10.20
N HIS A 112 0.38 -5.11 10.10
CA HIS A 112 -0.14 -6.46 10.15
C HIS A 112 -0.83 -6.72 11.49
N GLU A 113 -0.21 -6.37 12.61
CA GLU A 113 -0.78 -6.52 13.96
C GLU A 113 -2.09 -5.74 14.13
N ARG A 114 -2.18 -4.54 13.55
CA ARG A 114 -3.33 -3.63 13.67
C ARG A 114 -4.32 -3.74 12.51
N ARG A 115 -4.15 -4.71 11.61
CA ARG A 115 -4.91 -4.79 10.36
C ARG A 115 -6.42 -4.85 10.57
N VAL A 116 -6.89 -5.53 11.62
CA VAL A 116 -8.32 -5.61 11.95
C VAL A 116 -8.86 -4.25 12.42
N GLN A 117 -8.11 -3.59 13.30
CA GLN A 117 -8.46 -2.27 13.85
C GLN A 117 -8.48 -1.19 12.75
N LEU A 118 -7.50 -1.22 11.85
CA LEU A 118 -7.35 -0.26 10.75
C LEU A 118 -8.09 -0.69 9.47
N ARG A 119 -8.80 -1.82 9.51
CA ARG A 119 -9.53 -2.40 8.37
C ARG A 119 -8.65 -2.62 7.13
N ILE A 120 -7.38 -2.95 7.33
CA ILE A 120 -6.42 -3.24 6.26
C ILE A 120 -6.61 -4.68 5.79
N THR A 121 -7.26 -4.84 4.64
CA THR A 121 -7.54 -6.15 4.04
C THR A 121 -6.29 -6.73 3.38
N ALA A 122 -5.49 -5.89 2.72
CA ALA A 122 -4.20 -6.27 2.11
C ALA A 122 -3.21 -5.11 2.13
N MET A 123 -1.92 -5.44 2.10
CA MET A 123 -0.83 -4.49 1.91
C MET A 123 -0.11 -4.76 0.58
N ILE A 124 0.09 -3.71 -0.21
CA ILE A 124 0.86 -3.73 -1.44
C ILE A 124 2.12 -2.90 -1.24
N VAL A 125 3.29 -3.52 -1.33
CA VAL A 125 4.57 -2.84 -1.29
C VAL A 125 5.05 -2.55 -2.70
N PHE A 126 5.33 -1.29 -2.99
CA PHE A 126 5.88 -0.85 -4.26
C PHE A 126 7.23 -0.15 -4.03
N ALA A 127 8.28 -0.67 -4.68
CA ALA A 127 9.62 -0.09 -4.56
C ALA A 127 9.84 0.89 -5.71
N ASP A 128 10.25 2.13 -5.42
CA ASP A 128 10.41 3.19 -6.46
C ASP A 128 11.32 2.71 -7.61
N PRO A 129 11.04 3.01 -8.90
CA PRO A 129 11.97 2.70 -9.99
C PRO A 129 13.34 3.35 -9.78
N ALA A 130 14.40 2.75 -10.35
CA ALA A 130 15.76 3.24 -10.16
C ALA A 130 15.94 4.71 -10.59
N SER A 131 15.24 5.14 -11.64
CA SER A 131 15.22 6.53 -12.11
C SER A 131 14.71 7.53 -11.06
N VAL A 132 13.71 7.12 -10.26
CA VAL A 132 13.15 7.93 -9.17
C VAL A 132 14.09 7.96 -7.96
N VAL A 133 14.76 6.84 -7.68
CA VAL A 133 15.76 6.79 -6.60
C VAL A 133 16.97 7.67 -6.95
N ASP A 134 17.38 7.67 -8.22
CA ASP A 134 18.54 8.43 -8.72
C ASP A 134 18.32 9.94 -8.64
N SER A 135 17.12 10.43 -8.97
CA SER A 135 16.79 11.86 -8.85
C SER A 135 16.78 12.36 -7.40
N ARG A 136 16.72 11.45 -6.42
CA ARG A 136 16.73 11.73 -4.97
C ARG A 136 18.06 11.43 -4.29
N LYS A 137 19.11 11.11 -5.06
CA LYS A 137 20.42 10.77 -4.49
C LYS A 137 20.92 11.89 -3.58
N LYS A 138 21.11 11.54 -2.31
CA LYS A 138 22.04 12.28 -1.43
C LYS A 138 23.46 11.94 -1.89
N LYS A 139 24.41 12.87 -1.73
CA LYS A 139 25.82 12.77 -2.15
C LYS A 139 26.59 11.49 -1.72
N TRP A 140 25.99 10.62 -0.91
CA TRP A 140 26.63 9.48 -0.23
C TRP A 140 26.05 8.10 -0.62
N ALA A 141 25.06 8.05 -1.53
CA ALA A 141 24.49 6.78 -2.00
C ALA A 141 25.13 6.35 -3.33
N ASP A 142 26.26 5.65 -3.26
CA ASP A 142 27.05 5.29 -4.45
C ASP A 142 26.40 4.21 -5.33
N ALA A 143 25.46 3.41 -4.80
CA ALA A 143 24.79 2.35 -5.54
C ALA A 143 23.26 2.40 -5.38
N ILE A 144 22.55 2.26 -6.50
CA ILE A 144 21.10 2.05 -6.54
C ILE A 144 20.86 0.59 -6.87
N LEU A 145 20.27 -0.14 -5.94
CA LEU A 145 19.88 -1.52 -6.14
C LEU A 145 18.70 -1.59 -7.12
N PRO A 146 18.75 -2.50 -8.11
CA PRO A 146 17.62 -2.80 -8.99
C PRO A 146 16.32 -3.07 -8.20
N GLN A 147 15.17 -2.70 -8.76
CA GLN A 147 13.85 -2.83 -8.10
C GLN A 147 13.56 -4.27 -7.65
N ASN A 148 13.82 -5.24 -8.53
CA ASN A 148 13.71 -6.66 -8.24
C ASN A 148 14.61 -7.11 -7.08
N LEU A 149 15.86 -6.61 -7.01
CA LEU A 149 16.77 -6.96 -5.93
C LEU A 149 16.28 -6.41 -4.58
N ARG A 150 15.66 -5.23 -4.56
CA ARG A 150 15.06 -4.67 -3.35
C ARG A 150 13.87 -5.50 -2.86
N HIS A 151 13.01 -5.97 -3.77
CA HIS A 151 11.94 -6.92 -3.44
C HIS A 151 12.51 -8.25 -2.94
N GLU A 152 13.52 -8.80 -3.62
CA GLU A 152 14.22 -10.02 -3.20
C GLU A 152 14.75 -9.92 -1.76
N LEU A 153 15.36 -8.80 -1.40
CA LEU A 153 15.87 -8.59 -0.03
C LEU A 153 14.76 -8.63 1.02
N PHE A 154 13.54 -8.18 0.70
CA PHE A 154 12.39 -8.37 1.59
C PHE A 154 12.00 -9.84 1.76
N TYR A 155 11.98 -10.64 0.68
CA TYR A 155 11.63 -12.08 0.76
C TYR A 155 12.60 -12.92 1.58
N ARG A 156 13.84 -12.44 1.79
CA ARG A 156 14.82 -13.12 2.64
C ARG A 156 14.54 -12.97 4.14
N VAL A 157 13.59 -12.11 4.51
CA VAL A 157 13.11 -11.93 5.88
C VAL A 157 11.97 -12.93 6.13
N PRO A 158 12.11 -13.89 7.06
CA PRO A 158 11.10 -14.93 7.30
C PRO A 158 9.69 -14.39 7.54
N GLU A 159 9.58 -13.36 8.37
CA GLU A 159 8.30 -12.74 8.73
C GLU A 159 7.60 -12.14 7.49
N VAL A 160 8.36 -11.57 6.57
CA VAL A 160 7.82 -11.04 5.31
C VAL A 160 7.39 -12.18 4.39
N ALA A 161 8.19 -13.23 4.29
CA ALA A 161 7.86 -14.39 3.47
C ALA A 161 6.56 -15.07 3.91
N GLU A 162 6.33 -15.19 5.22
CA GLU A 162 5.07 -15.70 5.78
C GLU A 162 3.87 -14.82 5.41
N LEU A 163 4.02 -13.50 5.51
CA LEU A 163 2.96 -12.57 5.13
C LEU A 163 2.63 -12.63 3.64
N VAL A 164 3.62 -12.83 2.77
CA VAL A 164 3.35 -13.04 1.34
C VAL A 164 2.72 -14.41 1.07
N ALA A 165 3.16 -15.45 1.78
CA ALA A 165 2.55 -16.79 1.67
C ALA A 165 1.07 -16.80 2.11
N SER A 166 0.69 -15.94 3.06
CA SER A 166 -0.72 -15.73 3.46
C SER A 166 -1.54 -14.94 2.44
N GLY A 167 -0.90 -14.35 1.42
CA GLY A 167 -1.53 -13.47 0.45
C GLY A 167 -1.84 -12.05 0.96
N TRP A 168 -1.68 -11.77 2.26
CA TRP A 168 -1.95 -10.44 2.85
C TRP A 168 -0.98 -9.36 2.36
N LEU A 169 0.29 -9.72 2.18
CA LEU A 169 1.32 -8.83 1.64
C LEU A 169 1.65 -9.20 0.20
N GLN A 170 1.73 -8.22 -0.69
CA GLN A 170 2.20 -8.43 -2.06
C GLN A 170 3.22 -7.37 -2.47
N PHE A 171 4.17 -7.77 -3.30
CA PHE A 171 5.13 -6.85 -3.91
C PHE A 171 4.72 -6.59 -5.35
N LEU A 172 4.60 -5.31 -5.70
CA LEU A 172 4.29 -4.86 -7.05
C LEU A 172 5.55 -4.23 -7.67
N GLY A 173 5.98 -4.73 -8.83
CA GLY A 173 7.02 -4.12 -9.64
C GLY A 173 6.44 -3.37 -10.84
N GLY A 174 7.27 -2.62 -11.55
CA GLY A 174 6.89 -1.82 -12.72
C GLY A 174 7.11 -0.33 -12.51
N ASP A 175 6.55 0.48 -13.42
CA ASP A 175 6.72 1.93 -13.44
C ASP A 175 5.80 2.67 -12.43
N MET A 176 6.20 3.90 -12.05
CA MET A 176 5.44 4.76 -11.13
C MET A 176 3.99 5.02 -11.59
N GLY A 177 3.78 5.35 -12.87
CA GLY A 177 2.44 5.66 -13.35
C GLY A 177 1.53 4.44 -13.48
N THR A 178 2.10 3.24 -13.63
CA THR A 178 1.34 2.05 -13.99
C THR A 178 0.86 1.28 -12.77
N HIS A 179 1.67 1.20 -11.70
CA HIS A 179 1.28 0.49 -10.49
C HIS A 179 0.01 1.10 -9.86
N ILE A 180 -0.07 2.43 -9.81
CA ILE A 180 -1.22 3.12 -9.20
C ILE A 180 -2.50 2.96 -10.04
N LYS A 181 -2.39 2.98 -11.38
CA LYS A 181 -3.52 2.72 -12.29
C LYS A 181 -4.09 1.33 -12.09
N VAL A 182 -3.21 0.32 -11.98
CA VAL A 182 -3.63 -1.07 -11.71
C VAL A 182 -4.33 -1.18 -10.36
N LEU A 183 -3.80 -0.55 -9.30
CA LEU A 183 -4.42 -0.59 -7.99
C LEU A 183 -5.78 0.14 -7.96
N ARG A 184 -5.90 1.27 -8.67
CA ARG A 184 -7.20 1.96 -8.80
C ARG A 184 -8.23 1.10 -9.53
N ALA A 185 -7.85 0.53 -10.68
CA ALA A 185 -8.74 -0.38 -11.40
C ALA A 185 -9.11 -1.62 -10.57
N THR A 186 -8.19 -2.10 -9.72
CA THR A 186 -8.49 -3.16 -8.76
C THR A 186 -9.58 -2.73 -7.78
N THR A 187 -9.48 -1.53 -7.19
CA THR A 187 -10.52 -1.02 -6.29
C THR A 187 -11.84 -0.73 -6.99
N ASP A 188 -11.81 -0.26 -8.24
CA ASP A 188 -13.02 0.01 -9.01
C ASP A 188 -13.78 -1.30 -9.26
N LEU A 189 -13.08 -2.36 -9.69
CA LEU A 189 -13.68 -3.69 -9.88
C LEU A 189 -14.23 -4.30 -8.58
N ILE A 190 -13.58 -4.08 -7.44
CA ILE A 190 -14.06 -4.52 -6.11
C ILE A 190 -15.34 -3.75 -5.73
N SER A 191 -15.37 -2.44 -5.99
CA SER A 191 -16.52 -1.57 -5.74
C SER A 191 -17.71 -1.95 -6.62
N GLU A 192 -17.47 -2.21 -7.90
CA GLU A 192 -18.48 -2.72 -8.86
C GLU A 192 -19.08 -4.07 -8.42
N ALA A 193 -18.30 -4.90 -7.73
CA ALA A 193 -18.77 -6.15 -7.13
C ALA A 193 -19.56 -5.96 -5.81
N GLY A 194 -19.76 -4.72 -5.36
CA GLY A 194 -20.61 -4.37 -4.21
C GLY A 194 -19.89 -4.29 -2.87
N PHE A 195 -18.56 -4.27 -2.84
CA PHE A 195 -17.78 -4.12 -1.61
C PHE A 195 -17.38 -2.66 -1.37
N ASP A 196 -17.49 -2.16 -0.13
CA ASP A 196 -16.88 -0.88 0.25
C ASP A 196 -15.36 -1.07 0.33
N VAL A 197 -14.62 -0.35 -0.51
CA VAL A 197 -13.17 -0.46 -0.62
C VAL A 197 -12.51 0.90 -0.79
N LYS A 198 -11.33 1.08 -0.20
CA LYS A 198 -10.45 2.23 -0.42
C LYS A 198 -9.02 1.81 -0.71
N LEU A 199 -8.37 2.55 -1.60
CA LEU A 199 -6.94 2.55 -1.77
C LEU A 199 -6.33 3.59 -0.82
N VAL A 200 -5.53 3.14 0.15
CA VAL A 200 -4.96 3.99 1.18
C VAL A 200 -3.45 4.07 0.99
N GLY A 201 -2.88 5.27 0.86
CA GLY A 201 -1.44 5.47 0.78
C GLY A 201 -0.79 5.57 2.16
N LEU A 202 0.41 5.02 2.34
CA LEU A 202 1.21 5.23 3.55
C LEU A 202 2.24 6.34 3.33
N LEU A 203 2.22 7.35 4.19
CA LEU A 203 3.20 8.44 4.19
C LEU A 203 3.97 8.52 5.51
N GLY A 204 5.23 8.92 5.40
CA GLY A 204 5.99 9.44 6.53
C GLY A 204 5.51 10.84 6.90
N GLY A 205 5.55 11.18 8.19
CA GLY A 205 5.15 12.51 8.68
C GLY A 205 5.92 13.67 8.03
N ASP A 206 7.14 13.45 7.51
CA ASP A 206 7.95 14.44 6.81
C ASP A 206 7.36 14.92 5.47
N LYS A 207 6.31 14.26 4.99
CA LYS A 207 5.58 14.65 3.78
C LYS A 207 4.45 15.64 4.03
N LEU A 208 4.24 16.00 5.30
CA LEU A 208 3.21 16.92 5.73
C LEU A 208 3.83 18.15 6.35
N THR A 209 3.11 19.25 6.24
CA THR A 209 3.41 20.51 6.92
C THR A 209 2.11 21.14 7.42
N VAL A 210 2.17 21.88 8.53
CA VAL A 210 1.03 22.69 9.05
C VAL A 210 0.51 23.69 8.02
N GLU A 211 1.35 24.05 7.04
CA GLU A 211 1.02 24.98 5.96
C GLU A 211 0.35 24.28 4.76
N SER A 212 0.18 22.95 4.79
CA SER A 212 -0.44 22.21 3.70
C SER A 212 -1.90 22.65 3.55
N GLU A 213 -2.28 23.04 2.34
CA GLU A 213 -3.66 23.44 2.09
C GLU A 213 -4.58 22.20 2.17
N PRO A 214 -5.64 22.23 3.00
CA PRO A 214 -6.48 21.06 3.30
C PRO A 214 -7.21 20.43 2.11
N HIS A 215 -7.31 21.19 1.00
CA HIS A 215 -7.99 20.80 -0.22
C HIS A 215 -7.01 20.34 -1.31
N LEU A 216 -5.70 20.45 -1.06
CA LEU A 216 -4.65 19.93 -1.92
C LEU A 216 -4.09 18.66 -1.29
N HIS A 217 -3.69 17.71 -2.14
CA HIS A 217 -2.99 16.54 -1.64
C HIS A 217 -1.71 16.97 -0.91
N PRO A 218 -1.41 16.38 0.25
CA PRO A 218 -0.24 16.78 1.03
C PRO A 218 1.06 16.62 0.22
N GLY A 219 1.89 17.66 0.14
CA GLY A 219 3.20 17.64 -0.53
C GLY A 219 3.16 17.57 -2.08
N THR A 220 4.33 17.40 -2.70
CA THR A 220 4.52 17.20 -4.16
C THR A 220 4.07 15.81 -4.63
N LEU A 221 3.00 15.28 -4.07
CA LEU A 221 2.49 13.91 -4.28
C LEU A 221 1.64 13.75 -5.55
N GLY A 222 1.78 14.62 -6.57
CA GLY A 222 0.97 14.54 -7.80
C GLY A 222 1.01 13.16 -8.48
N GLU A 223 2.11 12.43 -8.35
CA GLU A 223 2.26 11.05 -8.87
C GLU A 223 1.55 9.99 -8.02
N TRP A 224 1.31 10.27 -6.73
CA TRP A 224 0.66 9.39 -5.75
C TRP A 224 -0.79 9.80 -5.44
N SER A 225 -1.23 10.92 -6.00
CA SER A 225 -2.56 11.52 -5.89
C SER A 225 -3.76 10.60 -6.17
N PRO A 226 -3.67 9.49 -6.93
CA PRO A 226 -4.85 8.64 -7.16
C PRO A 226 -5.25 7.74 -5.98
N VAL A 227 -4.79 7.97 -4.74
CA VAL A 227 -5.26 7.23 -3.54
C VAL A 227 -6.44 7.96 -2.86
N ASP A 228 -7.29 7.22 -2.17
CA ASP A 228 -8.50 7.77 -1.53
C ASP A 228 -8.19 8.49 -0.21
N GLU A 229 -7.27 7.94 0.56
CA GLU A 229 -6.87 8.44 1.88
C GLU A 229 -5.37 8.20 2.09
N PHE A 230 -4.77 8.98 2.98
CA PHE A 230 -3.41 8.73 3.46
C PHE A 230 -3.43 8.35 4.93
N LEU A 231 -2.72 7.27 5.25
CA LEU A 231 -2.39 6.91 6.62
C LEU A 231 -0.98 7.39 6.92
N ILE A 232 -0.86 8.14 8.01
CA ILE A 232 0.38 8.80 8.41
C ILE A 232 0.94 8.08 9.63
N ILE A 233 2.18 7.64 9.55
CA ILE A 233 2.91 7.15 10.72
C ILE A 233 3.92 8.19 11.17
N ASN A 234 3.86 8.54 12.46
CA ASN A 234 4.92 9.32 13.08
C ASN A 234 5.85 8.40 13.86
N ALA A 235 6.91 7.95 13.20
CA ALA A 235 8.01 7.26 13.85
C ALA A 235 9.07 8.29 14.29
N ARG A 236 8.78 9.02 15.37
CA ARG A 236 9.77 9.68 16.24
C ARG A 236 10.68 10.74 15.60
N ARG A 237 10.32 11.34 14.46
CA ARG A 237 11.08 12.46 13.89
C ARG A 237 10.32 13.75 14.15
N PRO A 238 11.00 14.82 14.63
CA PRO A 238 10.39 16.13 14.71
C PRO A 238 9.83 16.52 13.34
N VAL A 239 8.57 16.88 13.33
CA VAL A 239 7.85 17.47 12.21
C VAL A 239 7.25 18.78 12.71
N ASP A 240 6.95 19.71 11.82
CA ASP A 240 6.47 21.05 12.18
C ASP A 240 5.11 21.04 12.92
N PHE A 241 4.36 19.94 12.82
CA PHE A 241 3.14 19.67 13.59
C PHE A 241 3.33 18.75 14.79
N PHE A 242 4.53 18.24 15.07
CA PHE A 242 4.81 17.44 16.26
C PHE A 242 6.29 17.39 16.60
N ASP A 243 6.63 17.97 17.74
CA ASP A 243 7.95 17.83 18.35
C ASP A 243 7.88 16.88 19.56
N PRO A 244 8.41 15.65 19.48
CA PRO A 244 8.32 14.69 20.58
C PRO A 244 9.08 15.13 21.84
N GLU A 245 9.97 16.11 21.77
CA GLU A 245 10.69 16.63 22.94
C GLU A 245 9.87 17.68 23.72
N ASN A 246 8.95 18.37 23.05
CA ASN A 246 8.24 19.52 23.59
C ASN A 246 6.71 19.38 23.61
N GLU A 247 6.16 18.38 22.92
CA GLU A 247 4.72 18.22 22.71
C GLU A 247 4.27 16.77 22.99
N GLU A 248 3.19 16.61 23.75
CA GLU A 248 2.61 15.27 24.02
C GLU A 248 1.57 14.82 22.97
N ILE A 249 1.09 15.74 22.14
CA ILE A 249 0.06 15.48 21.13
C ILE A 249 0.43 16.27 19.86
N PRO A 250 0.41 15.63 18.68
CA PRO A 250 0.57 16.34 17.41
C PRO A 250 -0.52 17.41 17.21
N ARG A 251 -0.14 18.54 16.62
CA ARG A 251 -1.06 19.59 16.20
C ARG A 251 -1.96 19.06 15.08
N ASP A 252 -3.26 19.37 15.18
CA ASP A 252 -4.22 19.00 14.13
C ASP A 252 -3.84 19.68 12.80
N LEU A 253 -3.78 18.89 11.74
CA LEU A 253 -3.49 19.38 10.40
C LEU A 253 -4.81 19.75 9.68
N PRO A 254 -4.87 20.89 8.98
CA PRO A 254 -6.02 21.22 8.15
C PRO A 254 -6.37 20.07 7.20
N GLY A 255 -7.66 19.70 7.13
CA GLY A 255 -8.14 18.69 6.17
C GLY A 255 -7.85 17.24 6.56
N CYS A 256 -7.12 17.03 7.67
CA CYS A 256 -6.89 15.70 8.24
C CYS A 256 -7.91 15.40 9.34
N THR A 257 -8.17 14.12 9.59
CA THR A 257 -8.85 13.69 10.82
C THR A 257 -7.99 14.05 12.03
N LYS A 258 -8.64 14.44 13.14
CA LYS A 258 -7.94 14.74 14.40
C LYS A 258 -7.08 13.57 14.85
N TRP A 259 -5.97 13.87 15.51
CA TRP A 259 -5.13 12.85 16.12
C TRP A 259 -5.89 12.14 17.24
N LEU A 260 -5.86 10.80 17.22
CA LEU A 260 -6.48 9.95 18.24
C LEU A 260 -5.37 9.18 18.95
N ARG A 261 -5.33 9.23 20.29
CA ARG A 261 -4.47 8.33 21.07
C ARG A 261 -5.05 6.92 21.02
N ASP A 262 -4.21 5.91 20.90
CA ASP A 262 -4.66 4.51 20.85
C ASP A 262 -5.46 4.08 22.10
N SER A 263 -5.28 4.78 23.24
CA SER A 263 -6.07 4.59 24.47
C SER A 263 -7.53 5.04 24.37
N ASP A 264 -7.85 5.98 23.48
CA ASP A 264 -9.18 6.61 23.41
C ASP A 264 -10.16 5.76 22.57
N LYS A 265 -9.66 4.67 21.98
CA LYS A 265 -10.42 3.77 21.10
C LYS A 265 -11.31 2.77 21.82
N PHE A 266 -11.35 2.75 23.15
CA PHE A 266 -12.35 1.93 23.84
C PHE A 266 -13.79 2.44 23.65
N ASN A 267 -14.00 3.70 23.22
CA ASN A 267 -15.36 4.26 23.07
C ASN A 267 -15.70 4.88 21.70
N ALA A 268 -14.74 5.15 20.81
CA ALA A 268 -15.02 6.01 19.63
C ALA A 268 -15.34 5.27 18.32
N PHE A 269 -15.06 3.96 18.21
CA PHE A 269 -15.26 3.21 16.96
C PHE A 269 -15.86 1.81 17.21
N CYS A 270 -17.11 1.76 17.67
CA CYS A 270 -18.20 0.90 17.15
C CYS A 270 -19.40 0.77 18.12
N MET A 271 -20.56 1.30 17.70
CA MET A 271 -21.91 0.72 17.88
C MET A 271 -22.57 0.71 19.29
N PRO A 272 -23.92 0.64 19.37
CA PRO A 272 -24.69 0.88 20.60
C PRO A 272 -24.53 -0.24 21.64
N GLU A 273 -24.65 0.17 22.90
CA GLU A 273 -24.59 -0.61 24.15
C GLU A 273 -25.17 -2.03 24.06
N VAL A 274 -24.39 -3.05 24.45
CA VAL A 274 -24.87 -4.19 25.27
C VAL A 274 -23.72 -4.79 26.12
N THR A 275 -23.77 -4.46 27.42
CA THR A 275 -23.39 -5.18 28.66
C THR A 275 -22.04 -5.92 28.84
N ASP A 276 -21.27 -5.39 29.79
CA ASP A 276 -20.52 -6.02 30.91
C ASP A 276 -20.11 -7.50 30.83
N GLN A 277 -18.79 -7.73 30.69
CA GLN A 277 -18.01 -8.64 31.55
C GLN A 277 -16.49 -8.36 31.40
N PRO A 278 -15.69 -8.39 32.50
CA PRO A 278 -14.29 -8.01 32.44
C PRO A 278 -13.40 -9.21 32.10
N LEU A 279 -12.47 -9.04 31.14
CA LEU A 279 -11.36 -9.97 30.93
C LEU A 279 -10.02 -9.28 31.18
N LEU A 280 -9.19 -9.99 31.94
CA LEU A 280 -7.91 -9.62 32.51
C LEU A 280 -6.87 -9.15 31.48
N ALA A 281 -6.20 -8.04 31.78
CA ALA A 281 -5.00 -7.60 31.08
C ALA A 281 -3.78 -8.44 31.48
N PRO A 282 -2.88 -8.79 30.55
CA PRO A 282 -1.50 -9.07 30.88
C PRO A 282 -0.69 -7.77 30.83
N ALA A 283 -0.11 -7.42 31.97
CA ALA A 283 1.05 -6.54 32.05
C ALA A 283 2.23 -7.15 31.29
N LEU A 284 3.09 -6.27 30.76
CA LEU A 284 4.57 -6.32 30.79
C LEU A 284 5.14 -5.65 29.55
N PHE A 285 5.71 -4.46 29.71
CA PHE A 285 7.12 -4.20 29.42
C PHE A 285 7.50 -2.97 30.25
N SER A 286 8.11 -3.25 31.40
CA SER A 286 8.71 -2.26 32.28
C SER A 286 9.99 -1.71 31.68
N ASP A 287 10.19 -0.43 31.95
CA ASP A 287 11.38 0.36 31.74
C ASP A 287 12.69 -0.38 32.05
N GLU A 288 13.64 -0.31 31.13
CA GLU A 288 15.07 -0.23 31.45
C GLU A 288 15.83 0.14 30.17
N TYR A 289 16.08 1.43 29.94
CA TYR A 289 17.31 1.82 29.24
C TYR A 289 17.91 3.08 29.88
N ARG A 290 19.09 2.84 30.43
CA ARG A 290 19.98 3.76 31.13
C ARG A 290 20.30 4.99 30.29
N SER A 291 20.26 6.13 30.97
CA SER A 291 20.91 7.38 30.57
C SER A 291 22.43 7.18 30.52
N GLU A 292 23.03 7.33 29.35
CA GLU A 292 24.44 7.71 29.20
C GLU A 292 24.49 9.12 28.61
N LYS A 293 24.40 10.12 29.51
CA LYS A 293 25.10 11.39 29.34
C LYS A 293 26.48 11.16 29.95
N ASP A 294 27.53 11.24 29.14
CA ASP A 294 28.87 11.69 29.53
C ASP A 294 29.80 11.62 28.31
N PHE A 295 29.90 12.73 27.58
CA PHE A 295 31.08 13.04 26.77
C PHE A 295 31.51 14.47 27.14
N PRO A 296 32.75 14.67 27.64
CA PRO A 296 33.22 16.00 27.96
C PRO A 296 33.63 16.75 26.70
N GLU A 297 33.25 18.03 26.67
CA GLU A 297 33.84 19.07 25.83
C GLU A 297 35.33 19.27 26.16
N ASP A 298 36.04 19.80 25.16
CA ASP A 298 37.38 20.40 25.19
C ASP A 298 38.61 19.47 25.09
N ALA A 299 39.24 19.51 23.89
CA ALA A 299 40.68 19.73 23.78
C ALA A 299 41.04 20.36 22.42
N GLU A 300 41.75 21.48 22.53
CA GLU A 300 42.21 22.44 21.54
C GLU A 300 43.18 21.93 20.45
N ARG A 301 43.18 22.67 19.34
CA ARG A 301 44.30 23.28 18.57
C ARG A 301 45.53 22.46 18.12
N GLU A 302 46.01 22.95 16.96
CA GLU A 302 47.35 22.88 16.37
C GLU A 302 47.72 21.64 15.52
N SER A 303 47.74 21.83 14.21
CA SER A 303 49.02 22.07 13.49
C SER A 303 48.79 22.39 12.02
N GLN A 304 49.23 23.59 11.63
CA GLN A 304 49.69 23.88 10.28
C GLN A 304 51.11 23.35 10.15
N GLN A 305 51.38 22.54 9.14
CA GLN A 305 52.61 22.53 8.35
C GLN A 305 52.36 21.80 7.03
#